data_AF-A0A9D5YEK5-F1
#
_entry.id   AF-A0A9D5YEK5-F1
#
_cell.length_a   1.000
_cell.length_b   1.000
_cell.length_c   1.000
_cell.angle_alpha   90.00
_cell.angle_beta   90.00
_cell.angle_gamma   90.00
#
_symmetry.space_group_name_H-M   'P 1'
#
loop_
_entity.id
_entity.type
_entity.pdbx_description
1 polymer ?
#
loop_
_entity_poly.entity_id
_entity_poly.type
_entity_poly.pdbx_seq_one_letter_code
_entity_poly.pdbx_strand_id
1 'polypeptide(L)'
;TDFEFLFPFGWGELWGVADRTDYDLTQHANHSGEGMEYFDPETNEKYVPYVIEPSLGADRVLLAFLCNAYDEEPDEKGNVRVVLRLHPALAPFKAAVLPLSKKLSEQAGEVYSQLSKHFSVDFDDAGSIGKRYRRQDEIGTPFSICYDFESVEDNCVTVRNRDTMESVRMPISEVKDYIEKALEF
;
A
#
# COMPACT_ATOMS: atom_id res chain seq x y z
N THR A 1 -24.84 -3.60 -11.20
CA THR A 1 -24.66 -4.17 -9.85
C THR A 1 -23.43 -3.57 -9.28
N ASP A 2 -23.52 -3.10 -8.04
CA ASP A 2 -22.42 -2.42 -7.37
C ASP A 2 -21.49 -3.42 -6.70
N PHE A 3 -20.25 -3.02 -6.47
CA PHE A 3 -19.31 -3.78 -5.65
C PHE A 3 -19.42 -3.32 -4.20
N GLU A 4 -19.66 -4.28 -3.31
CA GLU A 4 -19.81 -4.05 -1.87
C GLU A 4 -18.71 -4.74 -1.07
N PHE A 5 -18.46 -4.24 0.13
CA PHE A 5 -17.53 -4.82 1.10
C PHE A 5 -18.22 -5.00 2.45
N LEU A 6 -17.88 -6.11 3.13
CA LEU A 6 -18.39 -6.40 4.46
C LEU A 6 -17.48 -5.74 5.51
N PHE A 7 -17.86 -4.55 5.97
CA PHE A 7 -17.19 -3.86 7.07
C PHE A 7 -17.55 -4.49 8.42
N PRO A 8 -16.80 -4.18 9.50
CA PRO A 8 -17.16 -4.60 10.86
C PRO A 8 -18.54 -4.15 11.32
N PHE A 9 -19.11 -3.13 10.68
CA PHE A 9 -20.44 -2.57 10.96
C PHE A 9 -21.50 -2.92 9.89
N GLY A 10 -21.18 -3.82 8.94
CA GLY A 10 -22.12 -4.32 7.93
C GLY A 10 -21.69 -4.09 6.48
N TRP A 11 -22.55 -4.46 5.53
CA TRP A 11 -22.31 -4.26 4.10
C TRP A 11 -22.34 -2.78 3.74
N GLY A 12 -21.37 -2.36 2.92
CA GLY A 12 -21.32 -1.02 2.35
C GLY A 12 -20.80 -1.04 0.92
N GLU A 13 -21.38 -0.18 0.08
CA GLU A 13 -20.97 0.03 -1.31
C GLU A 13 -19.56 0.64 -1.38
N LEU A 14 -18.68 0.05 -2.20
CA LEU A 14 -17.36 0.60 -2.54
C LEU A 14 -17.35 1.27 -3.91
N TRP A 15 -18.02 0.64 -4.88
CA TRP A 15 -17.95 1.02 -6.27
C TRP A 15 -19.31 0.81 -6.94
N GLY A 16 -19.98 1.93 -7.24
CA GLY A 16 -21.22 1.93 -8.02
C GLY A 16 -20.95 1.80 -9.51
N VAL A 17 -21.73 0.96 -10.20
CA VAL A 17 -21.66 0.85 -11.67
C VAL A 17 -23.03 1.15 -12.25
N ALA A 18 -23.17 2.38 -12.76
CA ALA A 18 -24.42 2.86 -13.33
C ALA A 18 -24.41 2.80 -14.86
N ASP A 19 -25.53 2.37 -15.43
CA ASP A 19 -25.86 2.63 -16.82
C ASP A 19 -26.76 3.86 -16.85
N ARG A 20 -26.22 4.98 -17.32
CA ARG A 20 -26.94 6.27 -17.41
C ARG A 20 -27.56 6.47 -18.77
N THR A 21 -27.36 5.54 -19.70
CA THR A 21 -27.79 5.65 -21.09
C THR A 21 -27.37 7.02 -21.65
N ASP A 22 -28.24 7.72 -22.36
CA ASP A 22 -28.00 9.05 -22.94
C ASP A 22 -28.53 10.21 -22.08
N TYR A 23 -28.98 9.96 -20.85
CA TYR A 23 -29.72 10.93 -20.04
C TYR A 23 -28.96 12.25 -19.86
N ASP A 24 -27.73 12.20 -19.35
CA ASP A 24 -26.97 13.42 -19.00
C ASP A 24 -26.64 14.26 -20.23
N LEU A 25 -26.20 13.61 -21.32
CA LEU A 25 -25.87 14.28 -22.57
C LEU A 25 -27.11 14.92 -23.19
N THR A 26 -28.26 14.24 -23.13
CA THR A 26 -29.54 14.78 -23.61
C THR A 26 -29.97 16.00 -22.80
N GLN A 27 -29.86 15.94 -21.46
CA GLN A 27 -30.18 17.08 -20.61
C GLN A 27 -29.24 18.26 -20.87
N HIS A 28 -27.93 18.04 -20.99
CA HIS A 28 -26.97 19.10 -21.31
C HIS A 28 -27.22 19.71 -22.69
N ALA A 29 -27.55 18.92 -23.71
CA ALA A 29 -27.90 19.44 -25.03
C ALA A 29 -29.14 20.34 -24.98
N ASN A 30 -30.20 19.90 -24.30
CA ASN A 30 -31.46 20.65 -24.20
C ASN A 30 -31.30 22.00 -23.48
N HIS A 31 -30.44 22.08 -22.46
CA HIS A 31 -30.28 23.29 -21.64
C HIS A 31 -29.19 24.23 -22.16
N SER A 32 -28.20 23.71 -22.89
CA SER A 32 -27.11 24.51 -23.46
C SER A 32 -27.41 24.98 -24.89
N GLY A 33 -28.23 24.24 -25.65
CA GLY A 33 -28.45 24.45 -27.08
C GLY A 33 -27.34 23.89 -27.98
N GLU A 34 -26.30 23.28 -27.40
CA GLU A 34 -25.18 22.68 -28.12
C GLU A 34 -25.42 21.16 -28.30
N GLY A 35 -25.15 20.64 -29.50
CA GLY A 35 -25.32 19.21 -29.79
C GLY A 35 -24.26 18.33 -29.10
N MET A 36 -24.70 17.22 -28.50
CA MET A 36 -23.85 16.22 -27.81
C MET A 36 -23.75 14.89 -28.58
N GLU A 37 -24.02 14.92 -29.90
CA GLU A 37 -24.00 13.76 -30.77
C GLU A 37 -22.55 13.40 -31.18
N TYR A 38 -22.24 12.10 -31.18
CA TYR A 38 -21.04 11.56 -31.80
C TYR A 38 -21.34 11.12 -33.24
N PHE A 39 -20.43 11.40 -34.17
CA PHE A 39 -20.48 10.88 -35.53
C PHE A 39 -19.56 9.66 -35.64
N ASP A 40 -20.14 8.50 -35.89
CA ASP A 40 -19.38 7.28 -36.09
C ASP A 40 -18.93 7.15 -37.56
N PRO A 41 -17.61 7.17 -37.83
CA PRO A 41 -17.09 7.10 -39.19
C PRO A 41 -17.23 5.71 -39.85
N GLU A 42 -17.46 4.65 -39.07
CA GLU A 42 -17.63 3.30 -39.62
C GLU A 42 -19.05 3.09 -40.13
N THR A 43 -20.04 3.53 -39.37
CA THR A 43 -21.47 3.39 -39.71
C THR A 43 -22.03 4.60 -40.47
N ASN A 44 -21.34 5.76 -40.42
CA ASN A 44 -21.80 7.06 -40.91
C ASN A 44 -23.10 7.56 -40.23
N GLU A 45 -23.36 7.12 -38.99
CA GLU A 45 -24.51 7.54 -38.21
C GLU A 45 -24.14 8.55 -37.13
N LYS A 46 -25.11 9.38 -36.73
CA LYS A 46 -25.00 10.25 -35.56
C LYS A 46 -25.89 9.71 -34.45
N TYR A 47 -25.36 9.65 -33.24
CA TYR A 47 -26.13 9.25 -32.06
C TYR A 47 -25.61 9.93 -30.80
N VAL A 48 -26.45 9.99 -29.77
CA VAL A 48 -26.02 10.38 -28.43
C VAL A 48 -25.48 9.13 -27.74
N PRO A 49 -24.20 9.09 -27.33
CA PRO A 49 -23.60 7.88 -26.78
C PRO A 49 -24.19 7.55 -25.40
N TYR A 50 -24.27 6.26 -25.12
CA TYR A 50 -24.65 5.79 -23.79
C TYR A 50 -23.45 5.84 -22.85
N VAL A 51 -23.71 6.26 -21.61
CA VAL A 51 -22.70 6.45 -20.58
C VAL A 51 -22.82 5.35 -19.54
N ILE A 52 -21.77 4.53 -19.46
CA ILE A 52 -21.53 3.66 -18.31
C ILE A 52 -20.62 4.40 -17.35
N GLU A 53 -21.06 4.59 -16.10
CA GLU A 53 -20.34 5.32 -15.07
C GLU A 53 -19.91 4.37 -13.93
N PRO A 54 -18.65 3.94 -13.92
CA PRO A 54 -18.02 3.36 -12.75
C PRO A 54 -17.59 4.46 -11.78
N SER A 55 -18.20 4.52 -10.60
CA SER A 55 -17.92 5.54 -9.57
C SER A 55 -17.34 4.91 -8.32
N LEU A 56 -16.10 5.28 -7.98
CA LEU A 56 -15.34 4.68 -6.88
C LEU A 56 -15.07 5.69 -5.77
N GLY A 57 -15.48 5.36 -4.55
CA GLY A 57 -15.17 6.16 -3.36
C GLY A 57 -13.78 5.86 -2.81
N ALA A 58 -12.77 6.68 -3.13
CA ALA A 58 -11.38 6.47 -2.67
C ALA A 58 -11.28 6.31 -1.14
N ASP A 59 -12.02 7.12 -0.38
CA ASP A 59 -12.02 7.06 1.09
C ASP A 59 -12.62 5.75 1.62
N ARG A 60 -13.68 5.25 0.98
CA ARG A 60 -14.30 3.96 1.36
C ARG A 60 -13.40 2.79 1.04
N VAL A 61 -12.70 2.84 -0.10
CA VAL A 61 -11.71 1.83 -0.48
C VAL A 61 -10.56 1.80 0.53
N LEU A 62 -10.04 2.97 0.92
CA LEU A 62 -9.02 3.07 1.96
C LEU A 62 -9.50 2.47 3.28
N LEU A 63 -10.73 2.80 3.71
CA LEU A 63 -11.32 2.23 4.92
C LEU A 63 -11.43 0.70 4.83
N ALA A 64 -11.85 0.17 3.68
CA ALA A 64 -11.94 -1.27 3.47
C ALA A 64 -10.56 -1.95 3.57
N PHE A 65 -9.51 -1.34 3.00
CA PHE A 65 -8.15 -1.84 3.14
C PHE A 65 -7.70 -1.86 4.61
N LEU A 66 -7.97 -0.80 5.36
CA LEU A 66 -7.61 -0.72 6.78
C LEU A 66 -8.37 -1.77 7.61
N CYS A 67 -9.69 -1.89 7.40
CA CYS A 67 -10.50 -2.89 8.11
C CYS A 67 -10.07 -4.32 7.80
N ASN A 68 -9.73 -4.61 6.55
CA ASN A 68 -9.30 -5.96 6.13
C ASN A 68 -7.89 -6.30 6.58
N ALA A 69 -7.01 -5.30 6.68
CA ALA A 69 -5.60 -5.50 7.06
C ALA A 69 -5.37 -5.51 8.57
N TYR A 70 -6.27 -4.93 9.36
CA TYR A 70 -6.12 -4.84 10.82
C TYR A 70 -6.17 -6.20 11.49
N ASP A 71 -5.16 -6.50 12.30
CA ASP A 71 -5.05 -7.74 13.06
C ASP A 71 -4.40 -7.49 14.44
N GLU A 72 -4.80 -8.29 15.42
CA GLU A 72 -4.33 -8.23 16.81
C GLU A 72 -3.83 -9.60 17.26
N GLU A 73 -2.52 -9.73 17.48
CA GLU A 73 -1.88 -10.97 17.91
C GLU A 73 -1.46 -10.87 19.39
N PRO A 74 -2.15 -11.55 20.32
CA PRO A 74 -1.72 -11.60 21.71
C PRO A 74 -0.46 -12.46 21.85
N ASP A 75 0.52 -11.97 22.61
CA ASP A 75 1.70 -12.74 23.00
C ASP A 75 1.47 -13.54 24.29
N GLU A 76 2.35 -14.51 24.57
CA GLU A 76 2.29 -15.38 25.76
C GLU A 76 2.33 -14.62 27.09
N LYS A 77 2.79 -13.35 27.08
CA LYS A 77 2.91 -12.48 28.24
C LYS A 77 1.73 -11.51 28.38
N GLY A 78 0.73 -11.62 27.51
CA GLY A 78 -0.48 -10.80 27.50
C GLY A 78 -0.33 -9.44 26.84
N ASN A 79 0.78 -9.14 26.14
CA ASN A 79 0.86 -7.94 25.30
C ASN A 79 0.24 -8.23 23.93
N VAL A 80 -0.47 -7.25 23.38
CA VAL A 80 -1.06 -7.37 22.04
C VAL A 80 -0.12 -6.73 21.01
N ARG A 81 0.17 -7.44 19.93
CA ARG A 81 0.77 -6.88 18.71
C ARG A 81 -0.36 -6.46 17.78
N VAL A 82 -0.49 -5.16 17.57
CA VAL A 82 -1.31 -4.63 16.50
C VAL A 82 -0.48 -4.64 15.22
N VAL A 83 -1.05 -5.15 14.13
CA VAL A 83 -0.39 -5.18 12.81
C VAL A 83 -1.37 -4.82 11.71
N LEU A 84 -0.94 -3.99 10.77
CA LEU A 84 -1.66 -3.75 9.52
C LEU A 84 -1.06 -4.62 8.42
N ARG A 85 -1.74 -5.72 8.08
CA ARG A 85 -1.37 -6.67 7.01
C ARG A 85 -1.66 -6.13 5.61
N LEU A 86 -1.26 -4.88 5.34
CA LEU A 86 -1.44 -4.26 4.04
C LEU A 86 -0.64 -5.02 2.98
N HIS A 87 -1.23 -5.25 1.81
CA HIS A 87 -0.49 -5.79 0.67
C HIS A 87 0.75 -4.90 0.42
N PRO A 88 1.93 -5.45 0.10
CA PRO A 88 3.14 -4.65 -0.10
C PRO A 88 2.97 -3.48 -1.08
N ALA A 89 2.18 -3.65 -2.13
CA ALA A 89 1.82 -2.59 -3.08
C ALA A 89 1.07 -1.40 -2.44
N LEU A 90 0.25 -1.65 -1.41
CA LEU A 90 -0.57 -0.65 -0.72
C LEU A 90 0.11 -0.04 0.51
N ALA A 91 1.13 -0.69 1.07
CA ALA A 91 1.79 -0.21 2.28
C ALA A 91 2.40 1.20 2.10
N PRO A 92 2.23 2.14 3.06
CA PRO A 92 2.77 3.51 2.95
C PRO A 92 4.29 3.54 2.81
N PHE A 93 4.97 2.71 3.60
CA PHE A 93 6.40 2.44 3.49
C PHE A 93 6.61 0.99 3.06
N LYS A 94 7.51 0.77 2.11
CA LYS A 94 7.85 -0.56 1.60
C LYS A 94 8.87 -1.24 2.50
N ALA A 95 9.76 -0.45 3.07
CA ALA A 95 10.75 -0.92 4.02
C ALA A 95 11.02 0.11 5.12
N ALA A 96 11.61 -0.34 6.22
CA ALA A 96 12.18 0.53 7.26
C ALA A 96 13.60 0.08 7.60
N VAL A 97 14.54 1.03 7.68
CA VAL A 97 15.93 0.75 8.07
C VAL A 97 16.12 1.06 9.56
N LEU A 98 16.55 0.05 10.31
CA LEU A 98 16.57 0.03 11.77
C LEU A 98 17.97 -0.34 12.29
N PRO A 99 18.83 0.61 12.68
CA PRO A 99 20.15 0.30 13.24
C PRO A 99 20.03 -0.38 14.61
N LEU A 100 20.70 -1.49 14.86
CA LEU A 100 20.61 -2.22 16.14
C LEU A 100 20.96 -1.33 17.35
N SER A 101 21.88 -0.39 17.15
CA SER A 101 22.29 0.62 18.13
C SER A 101 22.46 1.98 17.46
N LYS A 102 22.28 3.07 18.21
CA LYS A 102 22.53 4.45 17.72
C LYS A 102 23.94 4.67 17.18
N LYS A 103 24.91 3.87 17.61
CA LYS A 103 26.30 3.92 17.09
C LYS A 103 26.41 3.51 15.62
N LEU A 104 25.41 2.80 15.10
CA LEU A 104 25.34 2.31 13.73
C LEU A 104 24.42 3.16 12.86
N SER A 105 23.84 4.24 13.41
CA SER A 105 22.84 5.06 12.69
C SER A 105 23.43 5.72 11.44
N GLU A 106 24.70 6.12 11.47
CA GLU A 106 25.37 6.75 10.32
C GLU A 106 25.49 5.76 9.15
N GLN A 107 26.04 4.56 9.39
CA GLN A 107 26.20 3.52 8.36
C GLN A 107 24.84 2.99 7.88
N ALA A 108 23.88 2.79 8.79
CA ALA A 108 22.52 2.42 8.41
C ALA A 108 21.84 3.52 7.57
N GLY A 109 22.19 4.78 7.80
CA GLY A 109 21.74 5.92 6.98
C GLY A 109 22.17 5.81 5.51
N GLU A 110 23.30 5.17 5.22
CA GLU A 110 23.72 4.90 3.85
C GLU A 110 22.79 3.89 3.16
N VAL A 111 22.43 2.81 3.85
CA VAL A 111 21.47 1.80 3.35
C VAL A 111 20.11 2.44 3.10
N TYR A 112 19.64 3.28 4.05
CA TYR A 112 18.43 4.07 3.87
C TYR A 112 18.52 4.97 2.63
N SER A 113 19.60 5.73 2.46
CA SER A 113 19.76 6.62 1.31
C SER A 113 19.77 5.86 -0.02
N GLN A 114 20.33 4.65 -0.05
CA GLN A 114 20.31 3.79 -1.24
C GLN A 114 18.91 3.31 -1.59
N LEU A 115 18.18 2.76 -0.61
CA LEU A 115 16.84 2.19 -0.82
C LEU A 115 15.78 3.28 -1.08
N SER A 116 15.90 4.45 -0.45
CA SER A 116 14.98 5.58 -0.63
C SER A 116 14.97 6.17 -2.05
N LYS A 117 15.94 5.81 -2.90
CA LYS A 117 15.93 6.16 -4.33
C LYS A 117 14.92 5.35 -5.14
N HIS A 118 14.48 4.22 -4.60
CA HIS A 118 13.63 3.24 -5.28
C HIS A 118 12.27 3.06 -4.61
N PHE A 119 12.19 3.24 -3.29
CA PHE A 119 10.97 3.00 -2.52
C PHE A 119 10.71 4.10 -1.50
N SER A 120 9.47 4.17 -1.02
CA SER A 120 9.15 4.83 0.25
C SER A 120 9.74 4.01 1.39
N VAL A 121 10.79 4.53 2.03
CA VAL A 121 11.49 3.86 3.13
C VAL A 121 11.41 4.76 4.37
N ASP A 122 11.25 4.15 5.54
CA ASP A 122 11.34 4.84 6.83
C ASP A 122 12.71 4.57 7.51
N PHE A 123 13.11 5.44 8.42
CA PHE A 123 14.34 5.26 9.22
C PHE A 123 14.04 5.52 10.70
N ASP A 124 14.39 4.56 11.56
CA ASP A 124 14.08 4.66 12.98
C ASP A 124 15.20 4.08 13.85
N ASP A 125 15.82 4.94 14.68
CA ASP A 125 16.86 4.58 15.65
C ASP A 125 16.43 4.78 17.12
N ALA A 126 15.14 5.06 17.35
CA ALA A 126 14.63 5.44 18.65
C ALA A 126 14.18 4.22 19.48
N GLY A 127 14.90 3.90 20.54
CA GLY A 127 14.53 2.83 21.48
C GLY A 127 15.00 1.44 21.01
N SER A 128 14.50 0.39 21.68
CA SER A 128 14.93 -0.98 21.39
C SER A 128 14.44 -1.45 20.02
N ILE A 129 15.19 -2.35 19.38
CA ILE A 129 14.84 -2.90 18.07
C ILE A 129 13.45 -3.53 18.05
N GLY A 130 13.05 -4.22 19.13
CA GLY A 130 11.71 -4.79 19.26
C GLY A 130 10.59 -3.74 19.25
N LYS A 131 10.80 -2.57 19.90
CA LYS A 131 9.81 -1.47 19.85
C LYS A 131 9.71 -0.87 18.45
N ARG A 132 10.81 -0.84 17.72
CA ARG A 132 10.85 -0.35 16.34
C ARG A 132 10.11 -1.29 15.39
N TYR A 133 10.33 -2.60 15.50
CA TYR A 133 9.53 -3.57 14.77
C TYR A 133 8.03 -3.42 15.05
N ARG A 134 7.64 -3.23 16.33
CA ARG A 134 6.23 -3.03 16.68
C ARG A 134 5.62 -1.80 16.01
N ARG A 135 6.32 -0.65 15.99
CA ARG A 135 5.86 0.55 15.28
C ARG A 135 5.69 0.33 13.78
N GLN A 136 6.63 -0.38 13.16
CA GLN A 136 6.60 -0.67 11.73
C GLN A 136 5.50 -1.68 11.38
N ASP A 137 5.27 -2.67 12.23
CA ASP A 137 4.16 -3.61 12.13
C ASP A 137 2.80 -2.88 12.23
N GLU A 138 2.67 -1.96 13.19
CA GLU A 138 1.47 -1.14 13.42
C GLU A 138 1.07 -0.27 12.21
N ILE A 139 2.05 0.28 11.48
CA ILE A 139 1.78 1.07 10.26
C ILE A 139 1.81 0.24 8.97
N GLY A 140 2.03 -1.06 9.09
CA GLY A 140 1.96 -2.02 8.00
C GLY A 140 3.15 -2.04 7.05
N THR A 141 4.33 -1.59 7.49
CA THR A 141 5.58 -1.69 6.71
C THR A 141 5.95 -3.16 6.48
N PRO A 142 6.01 -3.65 5.23
CA PRO A 142 6.21 -5.08 4.94
C PRO A 142 7.59 -5.61 5.35
N PHE A 143 8.63 -4.79 5.20
CA PHE A 143 10.02 -5.20 5.42
C PHE A 143 10.73 -4.31 6.44
N SER A 144 11.25 -4.89 7.52
CA SER A 144 12.11 -4.18 8.45
C SER A 144 13.55 -4.67 8.31
N ILE A 145 14.47 -3.76 8.01
CA ILE A 145 15.87 -4.03 7.70
C ILE A 145 16.71 -3.65 8.91
N CYS A 146 17.20 -4.64 9.64
CA CYS A 146 18.09 -4.43 10.77
C CYS A 146 19.55 -4.37 10.31
N TYR A 147 20.20 -3.26 10.64
CA TYR A 147 21.64 -3.07 10.45
C TYR A 147 22.35 -3.28 11.79
N ASP A 148 23.15 -4.34 11.92
CA ASP A 148 23.79 -4.76 13.17
C ASP A 148 25.32 -4.55 13.16
N PHE A 149 26.01 -5.01 14.21
CA PHE A 149 27.46 -4.87 14.28
C PHE A 149 28.19 -5.78 13.28
N GLU A 150 27.61 -6.92 12.93
CA GLU A 150 28.16 -7.84 11.93
C GLU A 150 28.04 -7.24 10.52
N SER A 151 26.99 -6.43 10.27
CA SER A 151 26.81 -5.69 9.01
C SER A 151 28.02 -4.83 8.62
N VAL A 152 28.77 -4.32 9.60
CA VAL A 152 29.98 -3.53 9.37
C VAL A 152 31.12 -4.38 8.81
N GLU A 153 31.14 -5.67 9.14
CA GLU A 153 32.20 -6.60 8.74
C GLU A 153 31.84 -7.37 7.46
N ASP A 154 30.58 -7.77 7.31
CA ASP A 154 30.13 -8.67 6.24
C ASP A 154 29.27 -8.00 5.15
N ASN A 155 28.96 -6.72 5.30
CA ASN A 155 28.13 -5.94 4.37
C ASN A 155 26.74 -6.57 4.11
N CYS A 156 26.22 -7.31 5.10
CA CYS A 156 24.90 -7.93 5.07
C CYS A 156 23.96 -7.27 6.07
N VAL A 157 22.66 -7.34 5.80
CA VAL A 157 21.60 -6.87 6.70
C VAL A 157 20.59 -7.98 6.94
N THR A 158 19.88 -7.89 8.08
CA THR A 158 18.79 -8.81 8.38
C THR A 158 17.47 -8.19 7.95
N VAL A 159 16.81 -8.78 6.96
CA VAL A 159 15.49 -8.36 6.50
C VAL A 159 14.43 -9.22 7.16
N ARG A 160 13.52 -8.58 7.90
CA ARG A 160 12.38 -9.22 8.58
C ARG A 160 11.09 -8.97 7.81
N ASN A 161 10.33 -10.04 7.56
CA ASN A 161 8.99 -9.97 6.99
C ASN A 161 7.97 -9.65 8.10
N ARG A 162 7.09 -8.67 7.87
CA ARG A 162 6.02 -8.27 8.80
C ARG A 162 5.09 -9.42 9.13
N ASP A 163 4.61 -10.15 8.13
CA ASP A 163 3.51 -11.09 8.30
C ASP A 163 3.97 -12.41 8.92
N THR A 164 5.10 -12.96 8.45
CA THR A 164 5.65 -14.23 8.95
C THR A 164 6.55 -14.06 10.17
N MET A 165 7.00 -12.83 10.44
CA MET A 165 8.06 -12.50 11.40
C MET A 165 9.43 -13.14 11.10
N GLU A 166 9.58 -13.87 10.00
CA GLU A 166 10.83 -14.53 9.63
C GLU A 166 11.89 -13.49 9.26
N SER A 167 13.14 -13.82 9.57
CA SER A 167 14.29 -12.94 9.36
C SER A 167 15.31 -13.65 8.47
N VAL A 168 15.75 -12.97 7.42
CA VAL A 168 16.73 -13.48 6.46
C VAL A 168 17.92 -12.53 6.42
N ARG A 169 19.13 -13.04 6.63
CA ARG A 169 20.37 -12.28 6.44
C ARG A 169 20.75 -12.32 4.96
N MET A 170 20.94 -11.16 4.35
CA MET A 170 21.29 -11.05 2.93
C MET A 170 22.25 -9.88 2.67
N PRO A 171 23.05 -9.92 1.60
CA PRO A 171 23.89 -8.78 1.20
C PRO A 171 23.05 -7.53 0.95
N ILE A 172 23.56 -6.35 1.35
CA ILE A 172 22.86 -5.07 1.15
C ILE A 172 22.51 -4.84 -0.34
N SER A 173 23.35 -5.30 -1.25
CA SER A 173 23.14 -5.20 -2.70
C SER A 173 21.90 -5.97 -3.20
N GLU A 174 21.48 -7.02 -2.51
CA GLU A 174 20.35 -7.87 -2.93
C GLU A 174 19.01 -7.39 -2.36
N VAL A 175 19.04 -6.51 -1.35
CA VAL A 175 17.84 -6.04 -0.64
C VAL A 175 16.87 -5.33 -1.57
N LYS A 176 17.39 -4.53 -2.53
CA LYS A 176 16.56 -3.83 -3.51
C LYS A 176 15.72 -4.83 -4.31
N ASP A 177 16.38 -5.79 -4.95
CA ASP A 177 15.72 -6.76 -5.83
C ASP A 177 14.77 -7.69 -5.05
N TYR A 178 15.13 -8.01 -3.80
CA TYR A 178 14.25 -8.74 -2.89
C TYR A 178 12.93 -7.98 -2.63
N ILE A 179 13.00 -6.66 -2.38
CA ILE A 179 11.82 -5.83 -2.20
C ILE A 179 11.04 -5.69 -3.52
N GLU A 180 11.70 -5.45 -4.67
CA GLU A 180 11.00 -5.32 -5.97
C GLU A 180 10.17 -6.55 -6.28
N LYS A 181 10.75 -7.75 -6.11
CA LYS A 181 10.05 -9.00 -6.36
C LYS A 181 8.83 -9.19 -5.47
N ALA A 182 8.89 -8.72 -4.22
CA ALA A 182 7.76 -8.79 -3.31
C ALA A 182 6.68 -7.72 -3.58
N LEU A 183 6.96 -6.73 -4.44
CA LEU A 183 6.01 -5.71 -4.86
C LEU A 183 5.29 -6.07 -6.16
N GLU A 184 5.65 -7.15 -6.85
CA GLU A 184 4.93 -7.64 -8.03
C GLU A 184 3.55 -8.19 -7.63
N PHE A 185 2.49 -7.81 -8.36
CA PHE A 185 1.09 -8.19 -8.15
C PHE A 185 0.36 -8.48 -9.46
#